data_AF-A0A9D5W1C9-F1
#
_entry.id   AF-A0A9D5W1C9-F1
#
_cell.length_a   1.000
_cell.length_b   1.000
_cell.length_c   1.000
_cell.angle_alpha   90.00
_cell.angle_beta   90.00
_cell.angle_gamma   90.00
#
_symmetry.space_group_name_H-M   'P 1'
#
loop_
_entity.id
_entity.type
_entity.pdbx_description
1 polymer ?
#
loop_
_entity_poly.entity_id
_entity_poly.type
_entity_poly.pdbx_seq_one_letter_code
_entity_poly.pdbx_strand_id
1 'polypeptide(L)'
;YMEADTVLSSAIKEAMKLMPNEALTTSITETDASNNELVKMEKQSFDLVHKGKLQEAAEVLNSRNYNEQKTLYRNAMNKAVTLIKAEINIAFDRQQKILYLTIFVIIITSLVMVGSWIRLFKILKDYYAKRLEAESALKDSEKDLEKKLQQDNIAKQLQRCTTFEKFANTLASELSLSLDLVYAALYLSDKEHLVLQRIGGYACNESGNGVSYNWGQGLVGQAAQDKRTISLALSTDEDICTVIGLGSLKARNVLLLPIIHKEEVWAVIE
;
A
#
# COMPACT_ATOMS: atom_id res chain seq x y z
N TYR A 1 38.60 9.69 66.31
CA TYR A 1 39.96 9.57 65.76
C TYR A 1 40.21 8.17 65.22
N MET A 2 40.13 7.10 66.03
CA MET A 2 40.30 5.71 65.55
C MET A 2 39.31 5.28 64.45
N GLU A 3 38.09 5.82 64.46
CA GLU A 3 37.05 5.49 63.48
C GLU A 3 37.37 6.03 62.07
N ALA A 4 37.96 7.23 61.97
CA ALA A 4 38.35 7.84 60.69
C ALA A 4 39.54 7.11 60.05
N ASP A 5 40.47 6.63 60.86
CA ASP A 5 41.63 5.84 60.42
C ASP A 5 41.21 4.50 59.82
N THR A 6 40.24 3.84 60.47
CA THR A 6 39.68 2.55 60.00
C THR A 6 38.99 2.69 58.64
N VAL A 7 38.24 3.78 58.43
CA VAL A 7 37.57 4.07 57.15
C VAL A 7 38.59 4.34 56.04
N LEU A 8 39.66 5.08 56.34
CA LEU A 8 40.70 5.41 55.38
C LEU A 8 41.45 4.16 54.91
N SER A 9 41.92 3.30 55.84
CA SER A 9 42.58 2.05 55.49
C SER A 9 41.69 1.10 54.68
N SER A 10 40.39 1.08 54.97
CA SER A 10 39.41 0.31 54.18
C SER A 10 39.29 0.83 52.75
N ALA A 11 39.12 2.15 52.58
CA ALA A 11 39.00 2.79 51.27
C ALA A 11 40.26 2.60 50.42
N ILE A 12 41.43 2.65 51.05
CA ILE A 12 42.72 2.39 50.42
C ILE A 12 42.81 0.95 49.88
N LYS A 13 42.41 -0.04 50.69
CA LYS A 13 42.43 -1.45 50.31
C LYS A 13 41.46 -1.76 49.16
N GLU A 14 40.32 -1.07 49.14
CA GLU A 14 39.34 -1.18 48.06
C GLU A 14 39.84 -0.55 46.76
N ALA A 15 40.50 0.61 46.82
CA ALA A 15 41.12 1.26 45.67
C ALA A 15 42.21 0.37 45.02
N MET A 16 43.04 -0.30 45.84
CA MET A 16 44.05 -1.26 45.35
C MET A 16 43.43 -2.46 44.60
N LYS A 17 42.25 -2.91 45.03
CA LYS A 17 41.55 -4.04 44.41
C LYS A 17 40.92 -3.67 43.07
N LEU A 18 40.40 -2.45 42.96
CA LEU A 18 39.74 -1.95 41.76
C LEU A 18 40.74 -1.54 40.67
N MET A 19 41.96 -1.16 41.06
CA MET A 19 42.95 -0.56 40.16
C MET A 19 44.36 -1.09 40.48
N PRO A 20 44.74 -2.27 39.97
CA PRO A 20 46.06 -2.85 40.21
C PRO A 20 47.12 -2.10 39.39
N ASN A 21 47.52 -0.92 39.89
CA ASN A 21 48.56 -0.08 39.33
C ASN A 21 49.71 0.01 40.34
N GLU A 22 50.92 -0.35 39.90
CA GLU A 22 52.13 -0.37 40.73
C GLU A 22 52.43 1.01 41.33
N ALA A 23 52.29 2.08 40.54
CA ALA A 23 52.52 3.44 41.01
C ALA A 23 51.48 3.91 42.04
N LEU A 24 50.23 3.45 41.91
CA LEU A 24 49.17 3.73 42.88
C LEU A 24 49.42 2.98 44.19
N THR A 25 49.83 1.71 44.09
CA THR A 25 50.18 0.86 45.24
C THR A 25 51.30 1.48 46.05
N THR A 26 52.38 1.92 45.40
CA THR A 26 53.49 2.62 46.05
C THR A 26 53.02 3.89 46.76
N SER A 27 52.24 4.73 46.07
CA SER A 27 51.70 5.98 46.64
C SER A 27 50.79 5.75 47.85
N ILE A 28 50.02 4.67 47.82
CA ILE A 28 49.15 4.23 48.91
C ILE A 28 49.99 3.74 50.10
N THR A 29 51.00 2.91 49.86
CA THR A 29 51.87 2.40 50.94
C THR A 29 52.66 3.51 51.64
N GLU A 30 53.10 4.54 50.89
CA GLU A 30 53.74 5.73 51.44
C GLU A 30 52.77 6.56 52.31
N THR A 31 51.50 6.61 51.91
CA THR A 31 50.42 7.28 52.67
C THR A 31 50.18 6.57 54.00
N ASP A 32 50.04 5.25 53.99
CA ASP A 32 49.85 4.44 55.20
C ASP A 32 51.06 4.52 56.14
N ALA A 33 52.27 4.43 55.60
CA ALA A 33 53.50 4.53 56.39
C ALA A 33 53.62 5.89 57.09
N SER A 34 53.37 6.99 56.36
CA SER A 34 53.44 8.35 56.92
C SER A 34 52.33 8.59 57.95
N ASN A 35 51.11 8.09 57.68
CA ASN A 35 49.97 8.22 58.59
C ASN A 35 50.20 7.46 59.91
N ASN A 36 50.74 6.25 59.85
CA ASN A 36 51.06 5.47 61.06
C ASN A 36 52.07 6.20 61.97
N GLU A 37 53.10 6.83 61.40
CA GLU A 37 54.05 7.63 62.18
C GLU A 37 53.41 8.91 62.75
N LEU A 38 52.55 9.59 61.99
CA LEU A 38 51.77 10.73 62.49
C LEU A 38 50.89 10.34 63.68
N VAL A 39 50.10 9.28 63.56
CA VAL A 39 49.21 8.77 64.62
C VAL A 39 50.01 8.38 65.87
N LYS A 40 51.18 7.77 65.70
CA LYS A 40 52.08 7.42 66.82
C LYS A 40 52.56 8.66 67.57
N MET A 41 52.98 9.70 66.85
CA MET A 41 53.40 10.98 67.43
C MET A 41 52.24 11.72 68.09
N GLU A 42 51.05 11.72 67.48
CA GLU A 42 49.84 12.30 68.05
C GLU A 42 49.46 11.59 69.36
N LYS A 43 49.46 10.26 69.38
CA LYS A 43 49.18 9.47 70.59
C LYS A 43 50.19 9.76 71.70
N GLN A 44 51.48 9.85 71.36
CA GLN A 44 52.51 10.24 72.33
C GLN A 44 52.25 11.65 72.89
N SER A 45 51.85 12.61 72.04
CA SER A 45 51.49 13.96 72.49
C SER A 45 50.27 13.93 73.42
N PHE A 46 49.21 13.18 73.08
CA PHE A 46 48.04 13.01 73.93
C PHE A 46 48.38 12.38 75.29
N ASP A 47 49.24 11.36 75.32
CA ASP A 47 49.68 10.72 76.56
C ASP A 47 50.48 11.68 77.46
N LEU A 48 51.26 12.59 76.86
CA LEU A 48 52.00 13.63 77.58
C LEU A 48 51.07 14.71 78.14
N VAL A 49 50.01 15.09 77.41
CA VAL A 49 48.96 15.99 77.89
C VAL A 49 48.26 15.39 79.12
N HIS A 50 47.90 14.10 79.09
CA HIS A 50 47.28 13.41 80.23
C HIS A 50 48.18 13.36 81.48
N LYS A 51 49.51 13.44 81.30
CA LYS A 51 50.50 13.48 82.37
C LYS A 51 50.85 14.91 82.83
N GLY A 52 50.16 15.94 82.32
CA GLY A 52 50.41 17.35 82.63
C GLY A 52 51.66 17.96 81.99
N LYS A 53 52.32 17.24 81.07
CA LYS A 53 53.57 17.63 80.40
C LYS A 53 53.30 18.39 79.10
N LEU A 54 52.71 19.59 79.21
CA LEU A 54 52.24 20.35 78.04
C LEU A 54 53.37 20.79 77.10
N GLN A 55 54.54 21.13 77.64
CA GLN A 55 55.69 21.58 76.84
C GLN A 55 56.27 20.44 75.98
N GLU A 56 56.45 19.26 76.57
CA GLU A 56 56.89 18.04 75.87
C GLU A 56 55.85 17.61 74.81
N ALA A 57 54.56 17.73 75.11
CA ALA A 57 53.49 17.40 74.15
C ALA A 57 53.51 18.32 72.92
N ALA A 58 53.77 19.62 73.13
CA ALA A 58 53.87 20.61 72.06
C ALA A 58 55.14 20.44 71.22
N GLU A 59 56.26 20.02 71.82
CA GLU A 59 57.50 19.71 71.09
C GLU A 59 57.32 18.55 70.12
N VAL A 60 56.56 17.51 70.49
CA VAL A 60 56.28 16.37 69.60
C VAL A 60 55.53 16.81 68.34
N LEU A 61 54.46 17.59 68.48
CA LEU A 61 53.63 18.05 67.36
C LEU A 61 54.26 19.17 66.53
N ASN A 62 55.17 19.95 67.11
CA ASN A 62 55.92 20.99 66.39
C ASN A 62 57.29 20.50 65.90
N SER A 63 57.59 19.20 66.08
CA SER A 63 58.86 18.64 65.66
C SER A 63 59.05 18.71 64.15
N ARG A 64 60.31 18.76 63.72
CA ARG A 64 60.67 18.66 62.31
C ARG A 64 60.17 17.34 61.70
N ASN A 65 60.30 16.24 62.43
CA ASN A 65 59.84 14.92 62.00
C ASN A 65 58.32 14.90 61.74
N TYR A 66 57.52 15.48 62.65
CA TYR A 66 56.07 15.57 62.45
C TYR A 66 55.70 16.33 61.16
N ASN A 67 56.38 17.44 60.88
CA ASN A 67 56.16 18.22 59.66
C ASN A 67 56.63 17.51 58.38
N GLU A 68 57.73 16.75 58.45
CA GLU A 68 58.23 15.91 57.34
C GLU A 68 57.21 14.82 56.99
N GLN A 69 56.68 14.11 58.00
CA GLN A 69 55.64 13.09 57.79
C GLN A 69 54.35 13.68 57.21
N LYS A 70 53.94 14.86 57.67
CA LYS A 70 52.77 15.58 57.12
C LYS A 70 52.94 15.95 55.65
N THR A 71 54.18 16.26 55.24
CA THR A 71 54.52 16.60 53.85
C THR A 71 54.55 15.35 52.97
N LEU A 72 55.18 14.27 53.45
CA LEU A 72 55.18 12.97 52.77
C LEU A 72 53.76 12.46 52.54
N TYR A 73 52.92 12.47 53.60
CA TYR A 73 51.52 12.11 53.51
C TYR A 73 50.77 12.92 52.46
N ARG A 74 50.91 14.26 52.45
CA ARG A 74 50.23 15.12 51.48
C ARG A 74 50.66 14.84 50.03
N ASN A 75 51.95 14.65 49.80
CA ASN A 75 52.49 14.38 48.46
C ASN A 75 52.04 13.01 47.94
N ALA A 76 52.12 11.98 48.78
CA ALA A 76 51.67 10.63 48.48
C ALA A 76 50.15 10.61 48.19
N MET A 77 49.34 11.32 48.97
CA MET A 77 47.90 11.43 48.74
C MET A 77 47.58 12.16 47.42
N ASN A 78 48.25 13.28 47.13
CA ASN A 78 48.04 14.01 45.88
C ASN A 78 48.41 13.18 44.65
N LYS A 79 49.48 12.40 44.73
CA LYS A 79 49.91 11.48 43.68
C LYS A 79 48.90 10.35 43.48
N ALA A 80 48.41 9.74 44.55
CA ALA A 80 47.37 8.71 44.50
C ALA A 80 46.08 9.24 43.83
N VAL A 81 45.58 10.41 44.25
CA VAL A 81 44.39 11.04 43.66
C VAL A 81 44.60 11.35 42.17
N THR A 82 45.78 11.80 41.78
CA THR A 82 46.09 12.12 40.37
C THR A 82 46.10 10.86 39.51
N LEU A 83 46.72 9.78 39.99
CA LEU A 83 46.74 8.49 39.30
C LEU A 83 45.33 7.91 39.15
N ILE A 84 44.51 7.97 40.22
CA ILE A 84 43.13 7.53 40.18
C ILE A 84 42.34 8.33 39.14
N LYS A 85 42.45 9.66 39.15
CA LYS A 85 41.76 10.52 38.16
C LYS A 85 42.18 10.22 36.73
N ALA A 86 43.47 10.00 36.49
CA ALA A 86 43.99 9.72 35.15
C ALA A 86 43.42 8.40 34.60
N GLU A 87 43.45 7.34 35.38
CA GLU A 87 42.95 6.02 34.97
C GLU A 87 41.43 6.03 34.77
N ILE A 88 40.68 6.71 35.64
CA ILE A 88 39.24 6.93 35.47
C ILE A 88 38.99 7.64 34.13
N ASN A 89 39.70 8.74 33.85
CA ASN A 89 39.51 9.48 32.60
C ASN A 89 39.82 8.63 31.36
N ILE A 90 40.86 7.80 31.41
CA ILE A 90 41.21 6.86 30.32
C ILE A 90 40.10 5.83 30.11
N ALA A 91 39.57 5.24 31.19
CA ALA A 91 38.48 4.28 31.12
C ALA A 91 37.20 4.91 30.55
N PHE A 92 36.86 6.13 30.98
CA PHE A 92 35.71 6.88 30.49
C PHE A 92 35.84 7.27 29.00
N ASP A 93 37.01 7.75 28.56
CA ASP A 93 37.24 8.11 27.15
C ASP A 93 37.12 6.89 26.22
N ARG A 94 37.64 5.73 26.65
CA ARG A 94 37.47 4.46 25.92
C ARG A 94 35.98 4.07 25.81
N GLN A 95 35.25 4.15 26.92
CA GLN A 95 33.81 3.83 26.93
C GLN A 95 32.99 4.80 26.06
N GLN A 96 33.29 6.10 26.12
CA GLN A 96 32.62 7.10 25.28
C GLN A 96 32.82 6.82 23.78
N LYS A 97 34.06 6.51 23.35
CA LYS A 97 34.35 6.19 21.95
C LYS A 97 33.57 4.96 21.47
N ILE A 98 33.52 3.90 22.30
CA ILE A 98 32.74 2.69 21.98
C ILE A 98 31.24 2.99 21.91
N LEU A 99 30.71 3.78 22.85
CA LEU A 99 29.31 4.20 22.86
C LEU A 99 28.95 4.97 21.58
N TYR A 100 29.76 5.96 21.19
CA TYR A 100 29.52 6.72 19.97
C TYR A 100 29.57 5.86 18.71
N LEU A 101 30.54 4.94 18.62
CA LEU A 101 30.61 4.00 17.49
C LEU A 101 29.38 3.09 17.43
N THR A 102 28.92 2.60 18.58
CA THR A 102 27.74 1.71 18.66
C THR A 102 26.47 2.44 18.25
N ILE A 103 26.26 3.67 18.74
CA ILE A 103 25.14 4.52 18.35
C ILE A 103 25.19 4.81 16.85
N PHE A 104 26.37 5.13 16.31
CA PHE A 104 26.54 5.36 14.88
C PHE A 104 26.15 4.14 14.04
N VAL A 105 26.63 2.95 14.41
CA VAL A 105 26.28 1.69 13.73
C VAL A 105 24.76 1.43 13.81
N ILE A 106 24.13 1.62 14.97
CA ILE A 106 22.68 1.46 15.14
C ILE A 106 21.91 2.40 14.20
N ILE A 107 22.32 3.66 14.09
CA ILE A 107 21.69 4.64 13.20
C ILE A 107 21.79 4.16 11.74
N ILE A 108 22.99 3.77 11.29
CA ILE A 108 23.21 3.31 9.91
C ILE A 108 22.37 2.05 9.62
N THR A 109 22.38 1.05 10.49
CA THR A 109 21.59 -0.18 10.32
C THR A 109 20.09 0.12 10.29
N SER A 110 19.61 1.02 11.16
CA SER A 110 18.21 1.42 11.20
C SER A 110 17.78 2.12 9.91
N LEU A 111 18.62 3.00 9.36
CA LEU A 111 18.35 3.67 8.08
C LEU A 111 18.27 2.68 6.92
N VAL A 112 19.17 1.70 6.86
CA VAL A 112 19.14 0.62 5.85
C VAL A 112 17.86 -0.21 5.97
N MET A 113 17.45 -0.54 7.20
CA MET A 113 16.21 -1.27 7.45
C MET A 113 14.98 -0.49 6.99
N VAL A 114 14.87 0.79 7.35
CA VAL A 114 13.77 1.67 6.93
C VAL A 114 13.74 1.83 5.40
N GLY A 115 14.89 2.06 4.76
CA GLY A 115 14.97 2.15 3.30
C GLY A 115 14.53 0.86 2.59
N SER A 116 14.83 -0.30 3.20
CA SER A 116 14.40 -1.60 2.68
C SER A 116 12.89 -1.78 2.79
N TRP A 117 12.28 -1.37 3.91
CA TRP A 117 10.82 -1.36 4.06
C TRP A 117 10.14 -0.45 3.04
N ILE A 118 10.67 0.76 2.82
CA ILE A 118 10.14 1.69 1.81
C ILE A 118 10.19 1.06 0.41
N ARG A 119 11.29 0.37 0.06
CA ARG A 119 11.37 -0.36 -1.21
C ARG A 119 10.33 -1.48 -1.29
N LEU A 120 10.18 -2.28 -0.24
CA LEU A 120 9.19 -3.36 -0.22
C LEU A 120 7.77 -2.83 -0.43
N PHE A 121 7.40 -1.75 0.24
CA PHE A 121 6.11 -1.11 0.06
C PHE A 121 5.89 -0.57 -1.36
N LYS A 122 6.92 0.03 -1.96
CA LYS A 122 6.84 0.46 -3.38
C LYS A 122 6.62 -0.71 -4.32
N ILE A 123 7.40 -1.79 -4.18
CA ILE A 123 7.26 -3.00 -5.00
C ILE A 123 5.86 -3.59 -4.85
N LEU A 124 5.35 -3.69 -3.62
CA LEU A 124 4.00 -4.19 -3.36
C LEU A 124 2.95 -3.29 -4.01
N LYS A 125 3.04 -1.97 -3.85
CA LYS A 125 2.10 -1.03 -4.46
C LYS A 125 2.08 -1.14 -5.98
N ASP A 126 3.26 -1.20 -6.61
CA ASP A 126 3.37 -1.37 -8.06
C ASP A 126 2.82 -2.72 -8.52
N TYR A 127 3.03 -3.77 -7.73
CA TYR A 127 2.48 -5.10 -7.99
C TYR A 127 0.94 -5.09 -7.94
N TYR A 128 0.35 -4.47 -6.93
CA TYR A 128 -1.11 -4.32 -6.82
C TYR A 128 -1.69 -3.48 -7.97
N ALA A 129 -1.02 -2.39 -8.36
CA ALA A 129 -1.47 -1.54 -9.45
C ALA A 129 -1.48 -2.28 -10.79
N LYS A 130 -0.39 -2.98 -11.12
CA LYS A 130 -0.30 -3.79 -12.34
C LYS A 130 -1.34 -4.91 -12.37
N ARG A 131 -1.61 -5.54 -11.23
CA ARG A 131 -2.62 -6.60 -11.13
C ARG A 131 -4.02 -6.06 -11.38
N LEU A 132 -4.34 -4.90 -10.81
CA LEU A 132 -5.66 -4.28 -11.00
C LEU A 132 -5.87 -3.88 -12.46
N GLU A 133 -4.83 -3.33 -13.11
CA GLU A 133 -4.87 -3.00 -14.53
C GLU A 133 -5.09 -4.24 -15.40
N ALA A 134 -4.35 -5.32 -15.16
CA ALA A 134 -4.52 -6.59 -15.88
C ALA A 134 -5.92 -7.19 -15.68
N GLU A 135 -6.47 -7.11 -14.48
CA GLU A 135 -7.83 -7.60 -14.18
C GLU A 135 -8.90 -6.76 -14.89
N SER A 136 -8.76 -5.43 -14.93
CA SER A 136 -9.66 -4.57 -15.69
C SER A 136 -9.58 -4.84 -17.21
N ALA A 137 -8.38 -5.00 -17.74
CA ALA A 137 -8.16 -5.32 -19.15
C ALA A 137 -8.74 -6.69 -19.55
N LEU A 138 -8.63 -7.69 -18.65
CA LEU A 138 -9.28 -8.99 -18.84
C LEU A 138 -10.80 -8.85 -18.91
N LYS A 139 -11.39 -8.11 -17.97
CA LYS A 139 -12.85 -7.92 -17.92
C LYS A 139 -13.40 -7.19 -19.15
N ASP A 140 -12.65 -6.24 -19.69
CA ASP A 140 -13.04 -5.54 -20.92
C ASP A 140 -12.94 -6.49 -22.14
N SER A 141 -11.88 -7.30 -22.21
CA SER A 141 -11.72 -8.33 -23.23
C SER A 141 -12.81 -9.41 -23.17
N GLU A 142 -13.22 -9.83 -21.96
CA GLU A 142 -14.34 -10.77 -21.76
C GLU A 142 -15.64 -10.22 -22.32
N LYS A 143 -15.98 -8.96 -22.00
CA LYS A 143 -17.18 -8.30 -22.55
C LYS A 143 -17.15 -8.21 -24.08
N ASP A 144 -16.00 -7.86 -24.64
CA ASP A 144 -15.83 -7.79 -26.09
C ASP A 144 -15.96 -9.17 -26.74
N LEU A 145 -15.46 -10.22 -26.09
CA LEU A 145 -15.62 -11.59 -26.53
C LEU A 145 -17.09 -12.04 -26.44
N GLU A 146 -17.79 -11.74 -25.34
CA GLU A 146 -19.22 -12.04 -25.18
C GLU A 146 -20.06 -11.40 -26.29
N LYS A 147 -19.83 -10.13 -26.60
CA LYS A 147 -20.52 -9.45 -27.71
C LYS A 147 -20.27 -10.12 -29.05
N LYS A 148 -19.02 -10.49 -29.35
CA LYS A 148 -18.67 -11.19 -30.60
C LYS A 148 -19.34 -12.56 -30.66
N LEU A 149 -19.33 -13.31 -29.55
CA LEU A 149 -19.97 -14.62 -29.48
C LEU A 149 -21.50 -14.52 -29.67
N GLN A 150 -22.14 -13.49 -29.12
CA GLN A 150 -23.56 -13.22 -29.37
C GLN A 150 -23.83 -12.97 -30.86
N GLN A 151 -23.05 -12.10 -31.51
CA GLN A 151 -23.17 -11.83 -32.95
C GLN A 151 -22.97 -13.10 -33.80
N ASP A 152 -21.93 -13.89 -33.50
CA ASP A 152 -21.64 -15.15 -34.19
C ASP A 152 -22.77 -16.18 -33.98
N ASN A 153 -23.37 -16.22 -32.80
CA ASN A 153 -24.46 -17.14 -32.49
C ASN A 153 -25.72 -16.80 -33.31
N ILE A 154 -26.09 -15.51 -33.37
CA ILE A 154 -27.21 -15.03 -34.20
C ILE A 154 -26.97 -15.40 -35.67
N ALA A 155 -25.78 -15.12 -36.20
CA ALA A 155 -25.43 -15.46 -37.59
C ALA A 155 -25.54 -16.98 -37.86
N LYS A 156 -25.08 -17.82 -36.93
CA LYS A 156 -25.19 -19.28 -37.04
C LYS A 156 -26.64 -19.78 -36.97
N GLN A 157 -27.48 -19.19 -36.11
CA GLN A 157 -28.89 -19.55 -36.02
C GLN A 157 -29.64 -19.20 -37.31
N LEU A 158 -29.36 -18.03 -37.88
CA LEU A 158 -29.90 -17.60 -39.17
C LEU A 158 -29.46 -18.52 -40.32
N GLN A 159 -28.18 -18.91 -40.36
CA GLN A 159 -27.67 -19.85 -41.38
C GLN A 159 -28.28 -21.26 -41.30
N ARG A 160 -28.76 -21.67 -40.13
CA ARG A 160 -29.44 -22.97 -39.93
C ARG A 160 -30.90 -22.97 -40.38
N CYS A 161 -31.45 -21.81 -40.73
CA CYS A 161 -32.83 -21.72 -41.21
C CYS A 161 -32.94 -22.31 -42.63
N THR A 162 -33.83 -23.28 -42.79
CA THR A 162 -34.03 -24.00 -44.06
C THR A 162 -35.12 -23.39 -44.95
N THR A 163 -35.89 -22.43 -44.42
CA THR A 163 -36.96 -21.73 -45.15
C THR A 163 -36.89 -20.23 -44.88
N PHE A 164 -37.30 -19.42 -45.86
CA PHE A 164 -37.33 -17.96 -45.74
C PHE A 164 -38.27 -17.47 -44.63
N GLU A 165 -39.39 -18.15 -44.39
CA GLU A 165 -40.30 -17.85 -43.28
C GLU A 165 -39.63 -18.05 -41.91
N LYS A 166 -38.95 -19.18 -41.71
CA LYS A 166 -38.23 -19.45 -40.47
C LYS A 166 -37.09 -18.45 -40.26
N PHE A 167 -36.39 -18.10 -41.33
CA PHE A 167 -35.37 -17.05 -41.33
C PHE A 167 -35.99 -15.69 -40.93
N ALA A 168 -37.11 -15.30 -41.52
CA ALA A 168 -37.80 -14.04 -41.25
C ALA A 168 -38.21 -13.91 -39.79
N ASN A 169 -38.85 -14.95 -39.24
CA ASN A 169 -39.32 -14.96 -37.85
C ASN A 169 -38.15 -14.95 -36.85
N THR A 170 -37.09 -15.70 -37.15
CA THR A 170 -35.88 -15.73 -36.30
C THR A 170 -35.17 -14.38 -36.33
N LEU A 171 -34.95 -13.80 -37.52
CA LEU A 171 -34.34 -12.48 -37.67
C LEU A 171 -35.14 -11.40 -36.96
N ALA A 172 -36.47 -11.37 -37.15
CA ALA A 172 -37.33 -10.39 -36.51
C ALA A 172 -37.32 -10.48 -34.97
N SER A 173 -37.26 -11.70 -34.42
CA SER A 173 -37.17 -11.92 -32.96
C SER A 173 -35.83 -11.45 -32.40
N GLU A 174 -34.72 -11.74 -33.08
CA GLU A 174 -33.37 -11.29 -32.67
C GLU A 174 -33.21 -9.76 -32.78
N LEU A 175 -33.79 -9.15 -33.81
CA LEU A 175 -33.82 -7.69 -33.96
C LEU A 175 -34.70 -7.02 -32.90
N SER A 176 -35.83 -7.64 -32.54
CA SER A 176 -36.67 -7.14 -31.43
C SER A 176 -35.90 -7.11 -30.11
N LEU A 177 -35.13 -8.16 -29.79
CA LEU A 177 -34.30 -8.20 -28.58
C LEU A 177 -33.13 -7.19 -28.61
N SER A 178 -32.59 -6.90 -29.78
CA SER A 178 -31.41 -6.02 -29.92
C SER A 178 -31.76 -4.53 -30.02
N LEU A 179 -32.96 -4.22 -30.52
CA LEU A 179 -33.42 -2.85 -30.83
C LEU A 179 -34.69 -2.45 -30.08
N ASP A 180 -35.15 -3.26 -29.10
CA ASP A 180 -36.38 -3.08 -28.34
C ASP A 180 -37.62 -2.83 -29.23
N LEU A 181 -37.71 -3.55 -30.34
CA LEU A 181 -38.83 -3.41 -31.29
C LEU A 181 -40.09 -4.09 -30.73
N VAL A 182 -41.24 -3.43 -30.88
CA VAL A 182 -42.54 -3.98 -30.49
C VAL A 182 -43.22 -4.73 -31.65
N TYR A 183 -42.85 -4.40 -32.89
CA TYR A 183 -43.34 -5.03 -34.10
C TYR A 183 -42.22 -5.05 -35.13
N ALA A 184 -42.15 -6.13 -35.92
CA ALA A 184 -41.30 -6.18 -37.10
C ALA A 184 -41.94 -7.09 -38.16
N ALA A 185 -41.87 -6.72 -39.43
CA ALA A 185 -42.34 -7.54 -40.53
C ALA A 185 -41.31 -7.60 -41.67
N LEU A 186 -41.14 -8.77 -42.25
CA LEU A 186 -40.25 -8.98 -43.39
C LEU A 186 -41.08 -9.32 -44.64
N TYR A 187 -40.90 -8.52 -45.68
CA TYR A 187 -41.54 -8.69 -46.97
C TYR A 187 -40.51 -9.09 -48.01
N LEU A 188 -40.76 -10.18 -48.73
CA LEU A 188 -39.88 -10.68 -49.80
C LEU A 188 -40.47 -10.34 -51.16
N SER A 189 -39.61 -9.90 -52.08
CA SER A 189 -39.98 -9.67 -53.47
C SER A 189 -40.19 -10.99 -54.20
N ASP A 190 -41.18 -11.03 -55.08
CA ASP A 190 -41.31 -12.08 -56.07
C ASP A 190 -40.21 -11.99 -57.15
N LYS A 191 -40.09 -13.03 -57.99
CA LYS A 191 -39.05 -13.13 -59.03
C LYS A 191 -39.13 -12.04 -60.10
N GLU A 192 -40.31 -11.47 -60.31
CA GLU A 192 -40.53 -10.41 -61.28
C GLU A 192 -40.27 -9.02 -60.69
N HIS A 193 -39.99 -8.93 -59.38
CA HIS A 193 -39.83 -7.68 -58.65
C HIS A 193 -41.02 -6.74 -58.83
N LEU A 194 -42.24 -7.30 -58.71
CA LEU A 194 -43.50 -6.59 -58.88
C LEU A 194 -44.39 -6.66 -57.64
N VAL A 195 -44.16 -7.62 -56.74
CA VAL A 195 -44.96 -7.81 -55.53
C VAL A 195 -44.06 -8.14 -54.33
N LEU A 196 -44.32 -7.49 -53.21
CA LEU A 196 -43.72 -7.78 -51.90
C LEU A 196 -44.71 -8.56 -51.04
N GLN A 197 -44.36 -9.79 -50.68
CA GLN A 197 -45.20 -10.65 -49.83
C GLN A 197 -44.59 -10.75 -48.44
N ARG A 198 -45.40 -10.56 -47.39
CA ARG A 198 -44.93 -10.79 -46.01
C ARG A 198 -44.61 -12.27 -45.81
N ILE A 199 -43.38 -12.57 -45.44
CA ILE A 199 -42.90 -13.94 -45.22
C ILE A 199 -42.72 -14.28 -43.74
N GLY A 200 -42.73 -13.29 -42.85
CA GLY A 200 -42.63 -13.50 -41.41
C GLY A 200 -42.44 -12.19 -40.65
N GLY A 201 -42.37 -12.27 -39.33
CA GLY A 201 -42.23 -11.10 -38.46
C GLY A 201 -42.35 -11.41 -36.97
N TYR A 202 -42.15 -10.38 -36.16
CA TYR A 202 -42.33 -10.39 -34.71
C TYR A 202 -43.62 -9.65 -34.33
N ALA A 203 -44.40 -10.22 -33.41
CA ALA A 203 -45.72 -9.70 -33.01
C ALA A 203 -46.68 -9.46 -34.20
N CYS A 204 -46.54 -10.26 -35.26
CA CYS A 204 -47.43 -10.26 -36.41
C CYS A 204 -48.64 -11.16 -36.13
N ASN A 205 -49.86 -10.64 -36.21
CA ASN A 205 -51.06 -11.48 -36.10
C ASN A 205 -51.20 -12.42 -37.31
N GLU A 206 -51.55 -13.69 -37.04
CA GLU A 206 -51.62 -14.80 -38.01
C GLU A 206 -52.71 -14.63 -39.09
N SER A 207 -53.59 -13.64 -38.99
CA SER A 207 -54.70 -13.41 -39.93
C SER A 207 -54.28 -12.98 -41.35
N GLY A 208 -52.99 -13.02 -41.68
CA GLY A 208 -52.43 -12.40 -42.89
C GLY A 208 -51.29 -13.20 -43.53
N ASN A 209 -51.43 -14.53 -43.67
CA ASN A 209 -50.73 -15.24 -44.75
C ASN A 209 -51.32 -14.76 -46.09
N GLY A 210 -50.81 -13.63 -46.60
CA GLY A 210 -51.31 -13.03 -47.84
C GLY A 210 -51.26 -11.50 -47.92
N VAL A 211 -50.69 -10.78 -46.95
CA VAL A 211 -50.49 -9.33 -47.11
C VAL A 211 -49.38 -9.12 -48.16
N SER A 212 -49.79 -8.66 -49.33
CA SER A 212 -48.92 -8.36 -50.46
C SER A 212 -49.07 -6.91 -50.89
N TYR A 213 -47.96 -6.26 -51.22
CA TYR A 213 -47.93 -4.89 -51.72
C TYR A 213 -47.27 -4.85 -53.09
N ASN A 214 -47.92 -4.20 -54.06
CA ASN A 214 -47.26 -3.84 -55.32
C ASN A 214 -46.23 -2.74 -55.08
N TRP A 215 -45.33 -2.55 -56.03
CA TRP A 215 -44.37 -1.44 -55.97
C TRP A 215 -45.10 -0.10 -56.02
N GLY A 216 -44.67 0.85 -55.17
CA GLY A 216 -45.37 2.12 -54.96
C GLY A 216 -46.67 2.02 -54.14
N GLN A 217 -47.10 0.82 -53.74
CA GLN A 217 -48.32 0.64 -52.96
C GLN A 217 -48.03 0.67 -51.45
N GLY A 218 -48.65 1.63 -50.76
CA GLY A 218 -48.43 1.82 -49.33
C GLY A 218 -46.97 2.17 -49.01
N LEU A 219 -46.65 2.31 -47.72
CA LEU A 219 -45.29 2.68 -47.32
C LEU A 219 -44.27 1.58 -47.66
N VAL A 220 -44.64 0.31 -47.52
CA VAL A 220 -43.78 -0.84 -47.83
C VAL A 220 -43.42 -0.87 -49.32
N GLY A 221 -44.42 -0.77 -50.20
CA GLY A 221 -44.20 -0.73 -51.65
C GLY A 221 -43.51 0.55 -52.12
N GLN A 222 -43.78 1.70 -51.48
CA GLN A 222 -43.11 2.97 -51.78
C GLN A 222 -41.62 2.93 -51.41
N ALA A 223 -41.28 2.39 -50.23
CA ALA A 223 -39.89 2.24 -49.81
C ALA A 223 -39.08 1.39 -50.80
N ALA A 224 -39.69 0.34 -51.36
CA ALA A 224 -39.07 -0.46 -52.42
C ALA A 224 -38.93 0.31 -53.73
N GLN A 225 -39.97 1.00 -54.19
CA GLN A 225 -39.93 1.78 -55.44
C GLN A 225 -38.86 2.88 -55.41
N ASP A 226 -38.76 3.59 -54.29
CA ASP A 226 -37.79 4.67 -54.14
C ASP A 226 -36.38 4.17 -53.82
N LYS A 227 -36.23 2.86 -53.54
CA LYS A 227 -34.97 2.23 -53.09
C LYS A 227 -34.35 3.01 -51.92
N ARG A 228 -35.19 3.52 -51.03
CA ARG A 228 -34.80 4.43 -49.94
C ARG A 228 -35.46 4.02 -48.63
N THR A 229 -34.70 4.11 -47.55
CA THR A 229 -35.25 3.99 -46.20
C THR A 229 -36.27 5.11 -45.94
N ILE A 230 -37.43 4.72 -45.42
CA ILE A 230 -38.47 5.64 -44.96
C ILE A 230 -38.50 5.57 -43.43
N SER A 231 -38.33 6.70 -42.77
CA SER A 231 -38.42 6.82 -41.31
C SER A 231 -39.50 7.84 -40.97
N LEU A 232 -40.49 7.43 -40.18
CA LEU A 232 -41.63 8.23 -39.80
C LEU A 232 -41.70 8.30 -38.27
N ALA A 233 -41.83 9.51 -37.76
CA ALA A 233 -42.20 9.77 -36.37
C ALA A 233 -43.70 10.08 -36.34
N LEU A 234 -44.48 9.15 -35.80
CA LEU A 234 -45.94 9.26 -35.74
C LEU A 234 -46.36 10.18 -34.60
N SER A 235 -47.36 11.01 -34.87
CA SER A 235 -47.96 11.87 -33.84
C SER A 235 -48.98 11.07 -33.00
N THR A 236 -49.33 11.55 -31.80
CA THR A 236 -50.18 10.81 -30.85
C THR A 236 -51.61 10.50 -31.34
N ASP A 237 -52.06 11.18 -32.41
CA ASP A 237 -53.37 11.01 -33.03
C ASP A 237 -53.40 9.98 -34.18
N GLU A 238 -52.26 9.37 -34.54
CA GLU A 238 -52.19 8.33 -35.58
C GLU A 238 -52.30 6.92 -34.96
N ASP A 239 -53.21 6.10 -35.49
CA ASP A 239 -53.60 4.80 -34.92
C ASP A 239 -52.84 3.60 -35.53
N ILE A 240 -51.50 3.66 -35.60
CA ILE A 240 -50.71 2.44 -35.86
C ILE A 240 -50.54 1.69 -34.55
N CYS A 241 -51.30 0.61 -34.40
CA CYS A 241 -51.38 -0.17 -33.16
C CYS A 241 -50.99 -1.63 -33.39
N THR A 242 -50.23 -2.20 -32.45
CA THR A 242 -50.07 -3.66 -32.33
C THR A 242 -50.89 -4.19 -31.15
N VAL A 243 -51.39 -5.43 -31.26
CA VAL A 243 -52.27 -6.04 -30.25
C VAL A 243 -51.42 -6.69 -29.17
N ILE A 244 -51.69 -6.33 -27.92
CA ILE A 244 -51.12 -6.99 -26.73
C ILE A 244 -52.25 -7.65 -25.95
N GLY A 245 -51.96 -8.67 -25.13
CA GLY A 245 -53.00 -9.42 -24.39
C GLY A 245 -53.87 -8.58 -23.44
N LEU A 246 -53.45 -7.33 -23.14
CA LEU A 246 -54.13 -6.39 -22.25
C LEU A 246 -54.69 -5.15 -22.98
N GLY A 247 -54.60 -5.06 -24.31
CA GLY A 247 -55.02 -3.88 -25.09
C GLY A 247 -54.26 -3.70 -26.40
N SER A 248 -53.96 -2.45 -26.77
CA SER A 248 -53.20 -2.12 -27.99
C SER A 248 -52.05 -1.17 -27.68
N LEU A 249 -50.86 -1.40 -28.25
CA LEU A 249 -49.73 -0.48 -28.14
C LEU A 249 -49.61 0.38 -29.39
N LYS A 250 -49.55 1.71 -29.22
CA LYS A 250 -49.32 2.67 -30.29
C LYS A 250 -47.83 2.78 -30.64
N ALA A 251 -47.49 2.56 -31.91
CA ALA A 251 -46.15 2.82 -32.41
C ALA A 251 -45.89 4.33 -32.50
N ARG A 252 -44.69 4.78 -32.11
CA ARG A 252 -44.27 6.20 -32.23
C ARG A 252 -43.32 6.44 -33.38
N ASN A 253 -42.57 5.41 -33.78
CA ASN A 253 -41.64 5.47 -34.88
C ASN A 253 -41.86 4.24 -35.75
N VAL A 254 -41.85 4.43 -37.06
CA VAL A 254 -41.93 3.35 -38.05
C VAL A 254 -40.77 3.51 -39.02
N LEU A 255 -40.06 2.41 -39.28
CA LEU A 255 -38.89 2.40 -40.15
C LEU A 255 -39.08 1.34 -41.23
N LEU A 256 -39.07 1.75 -42.50
CA LEU A 256 -39.12 0.85 -43.62
C LEU A 256 -37.77 0.82 -44.33
N LEU A 257 -37.12 -0.33 -44.32
CA LEU A 257 -35.77 -0.54 -44.81
C LEU A 257 -35.77 -1.49 -46.02
N PRO A 258 -35.58 -0.98 -47.24
CA PRO A 258 -35.41 -1.83 -48.42
C PRO A 258 -34.04 -2.51 -48.41
N ILE A 259 -34.02 -3.81 -48.65
CA ILE A 259 -32.81 -4.62 -48.84
C ILE A 259 -32.47 -4.65 -50.32
N ILE A 260 -31.39 -3.94 -50.69
CA ILE A 260 -30.99 -3.74 -52.08
C ILE A 260 -29.75 -4.58 -52.41
N HIS A 261 -29.78 -5.31 -53.52
CA HIS A 261 -28.63 -6.01 -54.07
C HIS A 261 -28.58 -5.79 -55.58
N LYS A 262 -27.42 -5.34 -56.10
CA LYS A 262 -27.22 -5.00 -57.53
C LYS A 262 -28.29 -4.05 -58.08
N GLU A 263 -28.59 -3.00 -57.32
CA GLU A 263 -29.62 -2.00 -57.63
C GLU A 263 -31.07 -2.51 -57.65
N GLU A 264 -31.34 -3.77 -57.32
CA GLU A 264 -32.69 -4.33 -57.21
C GLU A 264 -33.10 -4.50 -55.75
N VAL A 265 -34.38 -4.29 -55.42
CA VAL A 265 -34.90 -4.54 -54.06
C VAL A 265 -35.34 -6.00 -53.98
N TRP A 266 -34.76 -6.72 -53.03
CA TRP A 266 -35.06 -8.13 -52.77
C TRP A 266 -36.05 -8.32 -51.64
N ALA A 267 -36.08 -7.38 -50.69
CA ALA A 267 -36.98 -7.43 -49.55
C ALA A 267 -37.17 -6.03 -48.95
N VAL A 268 -38.18 -5.88 -48.10
CA VAL A 268 -38.38 -4.71 -47.24
C VAL A 268 -38.59 -5.18 -45.81
N ILE A 269 -37.90 -4.56 -44.86
CA ILE A 269 -38.13 -4.73 -43.42
C ILE A 269 -38.97 -3.55 -42.94
N GLU A 270 -40.04 -3.81 -42.21
CA GLU A 270 -40.86 -2.83 -41.49
C GLU A 270 -40.69 -3.00 -39.98
#